data_AF-A0AAU7KYD9-F1
#
_entry.id   AF-A0AAU7KYD9-F1
#
_cell.length_a   1.000
_cell.length_b   1.000
_cell.length_c   1.000
_cell.angle_alpha   90.00
_cell.angle_beta   90.00
_cell.angle_gamma   90.00
#
_symmetry.space_group_name_H-M   'P 1'
#
loop_
_entity.id
_entity.type
_entity.pdbx_description
1 polymer ?
#
loop_
_entity_poly.entity_id
_entity_poly.type
_entity_poly.pdbx_seq_one_letter_code
_entity_poly.pdbx_strand_id
1 'polypeptide(L)'
;MTTALLVIDVQASCLARPYWDATRLGDWPEAQRSLIDLARETGMLMVRIIHTEPGSQGAFDPDNGLTRAMEGFEDPADVTFYKTAHNAFTDTGLDRWLRGRGVSRLWVSGIRTEQCCETTTRVASDLGYAVDFVSEATLTFAMQRGARTFSASDIRETSPSGWGERRTSAAPAVEAL
;
A
#
# COMPACT_ATOMS: atom_id res chain seq x y z
N MET A 1 1.69 19.71 -8.67
CA MET A 1 2.51 18.48 -8.63
C MET A 1 1.59 17.31 -8.90
N THR A 2 1.93 16.42 -9.83
CA THR A 2 1.10 15.24 -10.11
C THR A 2 1.30 14.18 -9.03
N THR A 3 0.21 13.71 -8.45
CA THR A 3 0.20 12.74 -7.34
C THR A 3 -0.36 11.40 -7.83
N ALA A 4 0.23 10.30 -7.38
CA ALA A 4 -0.34 8.96 -7.55
C ALA A 4 -0.62 8.32 -6.18
N LEU A 5 -1.73 7.59 -6.07
CA LEU A 5 -2.03 6.70 -4.96
C LEU A 5 -1.49 5.31 -5.28
N LEU A 6 -0.60 4.79 -4.43
CA LEU A 6 -0.15 3.40 -4.47
C LEU A 6 -0.99 2.56 -3.51
N VAL A 7 -1.76 1.62 -4.05
CA VAL A 7 -2.50 0.62 -3.29
C VAL A 7 -1.69 -0.68 -3.27
N ILE A 8 -0.96 -0.90 -2.17
CA ILE A 8 0.05 -1.95 -2.08
C ILE A 8 -0.52 -3.22 -1.45
N ASP A 9 -0.49 -4.33 -2.19
CA ASP A 9 -0.83 -5.68 -1.73
C ASP A 9 -2.18 -5.78 -0.97
N VAL A 10 -3.14 -4.94 -1.35
CA VAL A 10 -4.56 -5.10 -0.99
C VAL A 10 -5.15 -6.21 -1.87
N GLN A 11 -4.72 -7.44 -1.59
CA GLN A 11 -4.93 -8.61 -2.44
C GLN A 11 -5.48 -9.82 -1.68
N ALA A 12 -6.14 -10.73 -2.42
CA ALA A 12 -6.76 -11.91 -1.84
C ALA A 12 -5.76 -12.89 -1.21
N SER A 13 -4.53 -12.98 -1.73
CA SER A 13 -3.45 -13.81 -1.14
C SER A 13 -3.14 -13.45 0.32
N CYS A 14 -3.33 -12.19 0.73
CA CYS A 14 -3.13 -11.77 2.11
C CYS A 14 -4.14 -12.42 3.08
N LEU A 15 -5.37 -12.68 2.62
CA LEU A 15 -6.42 -13.32 3.41
C LEU A 15 -6.10 -14.79 3.75
N ALA A 16 -5.32 -15.45 2.90
CA ALA A 16 -4.94 -16.85 3.08
C ALA A 16 -3.77 -17.04 4.06
N ARG A 17 -3.26 -15.96 4.68
CA ARG A 17 -2.10 -16.04 5.57
C ARG A 17 -2.51 -16.37 7.01
N PRO A 18 -1.74 -17.20 7.73
CA PRO A 18 -2.07 -17.58 9.10
C PRO A 18 -2.16 -16.41 10.09
N TYR A 19 -1.50 -15.29 9.78
CA TYR A 19 -1.54 -14.08 10.60
C TYR A 19 -2.75 -13.19 10.31
N TRP A 20 -3.55 -13.48 9.28
CA TRP A 20 -4.71 -12.68 8.94
C TRP A 20 -5.78 -12.84 10.01
N ASP A 21 -6.26 -11.72 10.53
CA ASP A 21 -7.33 -11.67 11.52
C ASP A 21 -8.33 -10.57 11.15
N ALA A 22 -9.49 -10.98 10.62
CA ALA A 22 -10.56 -10.06 10.21
C ALA A 22 -11.16 -9.26 11.38
N THR A 23 -10.93 -9.68 12.63
CA THR A 23 -11.37 -8.94 13.82
C THR A 23 -10.44 -7.77 14.17
N ARG A 24 -9.29 -7.67 13.49
CA ARG A 24 -8.22 -6.70 13.78
C ARG A 24 -8.01 -5.66 12.68
N LEU A 25 -8.98 -5.52 11.78
CA LEU A 25 -8.89 -4.54 10.69
C LEU A 25 -9.04 -3.10 11.18
N GLY A 26 -9.76 -2.87 12.28
CA GLY A 26 -10.08 -1.52 12.76
C GLY A 26 -10.75 -0.68 11.66
N ASP A 27 -10.38 0.59 11.57
CA ASP A 27 -10.93 1.54 10.57
C ASP A 27 -10.18 1.48 9.23
N TRP A 28 -9.21 0.57 9.07
CA TRP A 28 -8.42 0.46 7.84
C TRP A 28 -9.27 0.28 6.58
N PRO A 29 -10.32 -0.57 6.55
CA PRO A 29 -11.12 -0.73 5.34
C PRO A 29 -11.78 0.57 4.88
N GLU A 30 -12.30 1.37 5.83
CA GLU A 30 -12.92 2.67 5.57
C GLU A 30 -11.86 3.67 5.09
N ALA A 31 -10.72 3.78 5.77
CA ALA A 31 -9.64 4.69 5.36
C ALA A 31 -9.09 4.35 3.97
N GLN A 32 -8.90 3.06 3.66
CA GLN A 32 -8.46 2.60 2.35
C GLN A 32 -9.49 2.93 1.26
N ARG A 33 -10.78 2.75 1.56
CA ARG A 33 -11.90 3.07 0.68
C ARG A 33 -11.95 4.57 0.38
N SER A 34 -11.90 5.42 1.41
CA SER A 34 -11.90 6.87 1.26
C SER A 34 -10.74 7.37 0.40
N LEU A 35 -9.54 6.77 0.50
CA LEU A 35 -8.42 7.14 -0.36
C LEU A 35 -8.66 6.78 -1.83
N ILE A 36 -9.22 5.60 -2.10
CA ILE A 36 -9.51 5.17 -3.47
C ILE A 36 -10.57 6.10 -4.08
N ASP A 37 -11.62 6.40 -3.33
CA ASP A 37 -12.70 7.27 -3.78
C ASP A 37 -12.17 8.70 -4.03
N LEU A 38 -11.38 9.25 -3.10
CA LEU A 38 -10.74 10.55 -3.28
C LEU A 38 -9.82 10.59 -4.50
N ALA A 39 -9.04 9.54 -4.74
CA ALA A 39 -8.17 9.49 -5.91
C ALA A 39 -8.97 9.55 -7.21
N ARG A 40 -10.11 8.86 -7.27
CA ARG A 40 -11.01 8.87 -8.42
C ARG A 40 -11.68 10.22 -8.62
N GLU A 41 -12.18 10.82 -7.55
CA GLU A 41 -12.85 12.12 -7.59
C GLU A 41 -11.93 13.27 -8.00
N THR A 42 -10.64 13.18 -7.64
CA THR A 42 -9.64 14.22 -7.92
C THR A 42 -8.78 13.94 -9.16
N GLY A 43 -9.01 12.81 -9.84
CA GLY A 43 -8.21 12.40 -10.99
C GLY A 43 -6.76 12.06 -10.66
N MET A 44 -6.46 11.72 -9.40
CA MET A 44 -5.16 11.17 -9.02
C MET A 44 -4.98 9.78 -9.64
N LEU A 45 -3.77 9.50 -10.14
CA LEU A 45 -3.47 8.19 -10.70
C LEU A 45 -3.54 7.13 -9.60
N MET A 46 -4.40 6.13 -9.76
CA MET A 46 -4.47 4.98 -8.88
C MET A 46 -3.60 3.85 -9.46
N VAL A 47 -2.55 3.48 -8.74
CA VAL A 47 -1.63 2.41 -9.10
C VAL A 47 -1.82 1.24 -8.14
N ARG A 48 -2.17 0.08 -8.68
CA ARG A 48 -2.27 -1.15 -7.91
C ARG A 48 -0.95 -1.91 -7.94
N ILE A 49 -0.49 -2.34 -6.77
CA ILE A 49 0.70 -3.20 -6.64
C ILE A 49 0.27 -4.55 -6.09
N ILE A 50 0.68 -5.63 -6.74
CA ILE A 50 0.37 -7.02 -6.38
C ILE A 50 1.69 -7.77 -6.15
N HIS A 51 1.92 -8.26 -4.94
CA HIS A 51 3.00 -9.20 -4.69
C HIS A 51 2.71 -10.58 -5.31
N THR A 52 3.74 -11.20 -5.87
CA THR A 52 3.70 -12.55 -6.43
C THR A 52 4.95 -13.33 -6.04
N GLU A 53 4.80 -14.64 -5.88
CA GLU A 53 5.87 -15.61 -5.61
C GLU A 53 5.76 -16.78 -6.61
N PRO A 54 6.12 -16.58 -7.90
CA PRO A 54 5.92 -17.59 -8.92
C PRO A 54 6.64 -18.91 -8.60
N GLY A 55 5.93 -20.03 -8.73
CA GLY A 55 6.46 -21.37 -8.45
C GLY A 55 6.54 -21.72 -6.97
N SER A 56 6.07 -20.86 -6.06
CA SER A 56 6.02 -21.16 -4.62
C SER A 56 4.97 -22.21 -4.27
N GLN A 57 3.96 -22.40 -5.12
CA GLN A 57 2.75 -23.18 -4.87
C GLN A 57 1.95 -22.69 -3.65
N GLY A 58 2.30 -21.52 -3.08
CA GLY A 58 1.63 -20.90 -1.96
C GLY A 58 0.61 -19.85 -2.40
N ALA A 59 -0.08 -19.22 -1.44
CA ALA A 59 -1.15 -18.25 -1.76
C ALA A 59 -0.72 -17.07 -2.65
N PHE A 60 0.58 -16.75 -2.71
CA PHE A 60 1.13 -15.68 -3.54
C PHE A 60 1.62 -16.18 -4.91
N ASP A 61 1.54 -17.47 -5.20
CA ASP A 61 1.78 -18.00 -6.55
C ASP A 61 0.67 -17.53 -7.49
N PRO A 62 0.98 -16.90 -8.65
CA PRO A 62 -0.03 -16.52 -9.63
C PRO A 62 -0.93 -17.68 -10.08
N ASP A 63 -0.41 -18.90 -10.10
CA ASP A 63 -1.15 -20.09 -10.51
C ASP A 63 -2.26 -20.48 -9.51
N ASN A 64 -2.22 -19.96 -8.29
CA ASN A 64 -3.23 -20.23 -7.25
C ASN A 64 -4.46 -19.32 -7.32
N GLY A 65 -4.50 -18.34 -8.25
CA GLY A 65 -5.69 -17.51 -8.49
C GLY A 65 -6.01 -16.47 -7.39
N LEU A 66 -5.13 -16.31 -6.40
CA LEU A 66 -5.28 -15.37 -5.29
C LEU A 66 -4.49 -14.07 -5.46
N THR A 67 -3.58 -13.99 -6.44
CA THR A 67 -2.78 -12.78 -6.76
C THR A 67 -3.61 -11.76 -7.54
N ARG A 68 -4.72 -11.34 -6.93
CA ARG A 68 -5.71 -10.39 -7.46
C ARG A 68 -6.16 -9.46 -6.34
N ALA A 69 -6.83 -8.37 -6.70
CA ALA A 69 -7.44 -7.47 -5.73
C ALA A 69 -8.27 -8.23 -4.67
N MET A 70 -8.18 -7.76 -3.43
CA MET A 70 -9.05 -8.20 -2.35
C MET A 70 -10.51 -7.85 -2.68
N GLU A 71 -11.44 -8.70 -2.25
CA GLU A 71 -12.87 -8.42 -2.37
C GLU A 71 -13.24 -7.10 -1.66
N GLY A 72 -14.08 -6.29 -2.31
CA GLY A 72 -14.41 -4.95 -1.85
C GLY A 72 -13.35 -3.90 -2.18
N PHE A 73 -12.30 -4.25 -2.92
CA PHE A 73 -11.21 -3.36 -3.39
C PHE A 73 -10.83 -3.60 -4.84
N GLU A 74 -11.76 -4.06 -5.69
CA GLU A 74 -11.55 -4.38 -7.11
C GLU A 74 -11.66 -3.16 -8.05
N ASP A 75 -11.68 -1.95 -7.50
CA ASP A 75 -11.77 -0.72 -8.29
C ASP A 75 -10.76 -0.67 -9.44
N PRO A 76 -11.16 -0.18 -10.62
CA PRO A 76 -10.25 0.00 -11.73
C PRO A 76 -9.07 0.88 -11.34
N ALA A 77 -7.86 0.37 -11.54
CA ALA A 77 -6.64 1.12 -11.42
C ALA A 77 -6.19 1.62 -12.80
N ASP A 78 -5.47 2.74 -12.86
CA ASP A 78 -4.82 3.21 -14.08
C ASP A 78 -3.79 2.19 -14.60
N VAL A 79 -3.15 1.47 -13.68
CA VAL A 79 -2.21 0.39 -13.98
C VAL A 79 -2.09 -0.56 -12.79
N THR A 80 -1.80 -1.83 -13.07
CA THR A 80 -1.40 -2.83 -12.06
C THR A 80 0.02 -3.29 -12.33
N PHE A 81 0.89 -3.26 -11.31
CA PHE A 81 2.23 -3.82 -11.34
C PHE A 81 2.32 -5.05 -10.44
N TYR A 82 3.14 -6.01 -10.84
CA TYR A 82 3.45 -7.21 -10.07
C TYR A 82 4.87 -7.12 -9.53
N LYS A 83 5.09 -7.49 -8.27
CA LYS A 83 6.41 -7.44 -7.61
C LYS A 83 6.74 -8.76 -6.92
N THR A 84 8.01 -9.14 -6.95
CA THR A 84 8.55 -10.28 -6.18
C THR A 84 9.38 -9.84 -4.97
N ALA A 85 9.64 -8.52 -4.83
CA ALA A 85 10.31 -7.92 -3.69
C ALA A 85 9.32 -7.25 -2.72
N HIS A 86 9.78 -6.88 -1.52
CA HIS A 86 9.01 -6.07 -0.59
C HIS A 86 8.71 -4.67 -1.16
N ASN A 87 9.73 -3.99 -1.69
CA ASN A 87 9.56 -2.69 -2.33
C ASN A 87 8.92 -2.84 -3.73
N ALA A 88 8.07 -1.88 -4.09
CA ALA A 88 7.34 -1.91 -5.36
C ALA A 88 8.15 -1.47 -6.60
N PHE A 89 9.38 -0.99 -6.42
CA PHE A 89 10.16 -0.41 -7.52
C PHE A 89 11.09 -1.41 -8.22
N THR A 90 11.60 -2.38 -7.47
CA THR A 90 12.57 -3.37 -7.98
C THR A 90 11.94 -4.23 -9.06
N ASP A 91 12.51 -4.18 -10.27
CA ASP A 91 12.13 -5.00 -11.44
C ASP A 91 10.66 -4.92 -11.88
N THR A 92 9.92 -3.87 -11.51
CA THR A 92 8.49 -3.70 -11.88
C THR A 92 8.27 -2.72 -13.04
N GLY A 93 9.21 -1.78 -13.26
CA GLY A 93 9.02 -0.65 -14.18
C GLY A 93 8.16 0.50 -13.62
N LEU A 94 7.79 0.44 -12.33
CA LEU A 94 6.96 1.45 -11.67
C LEU A 94 7.54 2.86 -11.76
N ASP A 95 8.83 3.04 -11.44
CA ASP A 95 9.49 4.37 -11.50
C ASP A 95 9.39 4.97 -12.90
N ARG A 96 9.77 4.20 -13.94
CA ARG A 96 9.67 4.65 -15.34
C ARG A 96 8.26 5.09 -15.70
N TRP A 97 7.24 4.33 -15.29
CA TRP A 97 5.84 4.64 -15.58
C TRP A 97 5.36 5.92 -14.88
N LEU A 98 5.72 6.09 -13.60
CA LEU A 98 5.40 7.27 -12.80
C LEU A 98 6.07 8.52 -13.36
N ARG A 99 7.38 8.45 -13.66
CA ARG A 99 8.16 9.55 -14.26
C ARG A 99 7.62 9.95 -15.62
N GLY A 100 7.28 8.97 -16.46
CA GLY A 100 6.67 9.21 -17.77
C GLY A 100 5.34 9.97 -17.71
N ARG A 101 4.68 10.02 -16.54
CA ARG A 101 3.44 10.75 -16.27
C ARG A 101 3.65 12.02 -15.44
N GLY A 102 4.89 12.40 -15.20
CA GLY A 102 5.22 13.58 -14.38
C GLY A 102 4.84 13.44 -12.91
N VAL A 103 4.62 12.22 -12.41
CA VAL A 103 4.35 11.99 -10.99
C VAL A 103 5.58 12.37 -10.17
N SER A 104 5.36 13.21 -9.17
CA SER A 104 6.40 13.70 -8.25
C SER A 104 6.01 13.53 -6.78
N ARG A 105 4.76 13.15 -6.50
CA ARG A 105 4.26 12.83 -5.16
C ARG A 105 3.55 11.48 -5.15
N LEU A 106 3.75 10.69 -4.10
CA LEU A 106 3.14 9.39 -3.90
C LEU A 106 2.39 9.35 -2.57
N TRP A 107 1.15 8.89 -2.60
CA TRP A 107 0.42 8.49 -1.40
C TRP A 107 0.51 6.97 -1.28
N VAL A 108 0.98 6.47 -0.14
CA VAL A 108 1.22 5.03 0.07
C VAL A 108 0.20 4.49 1.06
N SER A 109 -0.52 3.45 0.63
CA SER A 109 -1.49 2.71 1.44
C SER A 109 -1.38 1.19 1.19
N GLY A 110 -2.05 0.38 2.00
CA GLY A 110 -2.17 -1.06 1.81
C GLY A 110 -1.55 -1.94 2.90
N ILE A 111 -1.00 -3.10 2.52
CA ILE A 111 -0.59 -4.19 3.41
C ILE A 111 0.84 -4.66 3.04
N ARG A 112 1.75 -4.99 3.96
CA ARG A 112 1.77 -4.66 5.38
C ARG A 112 2.47 -3.33 5.65
N THR A 113 2.04 -2.61 6.68
CA THR A 113 2.57 -1.32 7.14
C THR A 113 4.11 -1.28 7.15
N GLU A 114 4.75 -2.12 7.97
CA GLU A 114 6.19 -2.13 8.24
C GLU A 114 7.02 -2.87 7.19
N GLN A 115 6.37 -3.56 6.26
CA GLN A 115 7.02 -4.32 5.21
C GLN A 115 6.86 -3.64 3.86
N CYS A 116 5.91 -4.08 3.05
CA CYS A 116 5.76 -3.63 1.68
C CYS A 116 5.51 -2.12 1.59
N CYS A 117 4.67 -1.58 2.47
CA CYS A 117 4.36 -0.16 2.48
C CYS A 117 5.58 0.68 2.90
N GLU A 118 6.14 0.45 4.09
CA GLU A 118 7.29 1.21 4.60
C GLU A 118 8.54 1.06 3.73
N THR A 119 8.84 -0.16 3.24
CA THR A 119 10.00 -0.38 2.34
C THR A 119 9.80 0.37 1.03
N THR A 120 8.60 0.35 0.45
CA THR A 120 8.30 1.12 -0.76
C THR A 120 8.40 2.62 -0.52
N THR A 121 7.92 3.11 0.63
CA THR A 121 8.02 4.53 1.02
C THR A 121 9.47 4.99 1.14
N ARG A 122 10.33 4.22 1.82
CA ARG A 122 11.76 4.53 1.94
C ARG A 122 12.43 4.61 0.57
N VAL A 123 12.22 3.60 -0.28
CA VAL A 123 12.78 3.58 -1.63
C VAL A 123 12.24 4.73 -2.49
N ALA A 124 10.94 5.04 -2.42
CA ALA A 124 10.35 6.19 -3.11
C ALA A 124 11.01 7.51 -2.69
N SER A 125 11.25 7.70 -1.39
CA SER A 125 11.95 8.88 -0.89
C SER A 125 13.39 8.95 -1.41
N ASP A 126 14.14 7.84 -1.37
CA ASP A 126 15.51 7.79 -1.88
C ASP A 126 15.57 8.08 -3.39
N LEU A 127 14.52 7.70 -4.14
CA LEU A 127 14.35 8.05 -5.55
C LEU A 127 13.90 9.51 -5.76
N GLY A 128 13.62 10.27 -4.71
CA GLY A 128 13.28 11.70 -4.77
C GLY A 128 11.80 12.02 -4.99
N TYR A 129 10.89 11.08 -4.71
CA TYR A 129 9.46 11.39 -4.64
C TYR A 129 9.13 12.09 -3.32
N ALA A 130 8.21 13.06 -3.34
CA ALA A 130 7.53 13.46 -2.12
C ALA A 130 6.57 12.33 -1.70
N VAL A 131 6.70 11.80 -0.49
CA VAL A 131 5.89 10.65 -0.06
C VAL A 131 5.01 11.03 1.12
N ASP A 132 3.73 10.69 1.01
CA ASP A 132 2.76 10.73 2.09
C ASP A 132 2.41 9.28 2.46
N PHE A 133 2.84 8.87 3.65
CA PHE A 133 2.54 7.55 4.18
C PHE A 133 1.22 7.62 4.94
N VAL A 134 0.14 7.11 4.36
CA VAL A 134 -1.20 7.27 4.93
C VAL A 134 -1.45 6.14 5.94
N SER A 135 -0.94 6.33 7.15
CA SER A 135 -0.83 5.31 8.20
C SER A 135 -2.15 4.59 8.51
N GLU A 136 -3.26 5.33 8.49
CA GLU A 136 -4.63 4.89 8.73
C GLU A 136 -5.12 3.94 7.62
N ALA A 137 -4.63 4.14 6.40
CA ALA A 137 -4.88 3.28 5.25
C ALA A 137 -3.77 2.23 5.06
N THR A 138 -2.93 2.00 6.06
CA THR A 138 -2.06 0.81 6.09
C THR A 138 -2.55 -0.19 7.12
N LEU A 139 -2.29 -1.48 6.89
CA LEU A 139 -2.68 -2.55 7.79
C LEU A 139 -1.50 -3.47 8.12
N THR A 140 -1.41 -3.86 9.39
CA THR A 140 -0.48 -4.87 9.86
C THR A 140 -1.09 -5.70 10.99
N PHE A 141 -0.41 -6.78 11.36
CA PHE A 141 -0.85 -7.77 12.33
C PHE A 141 0.25 -8.04 13.35
N ALA A 142 -0.11 -8.69 14.47
CA ALA A 142 0.87 -9.07 15.47
C ALA A 142 1.97 -9.95 14.87
N MET A 143 3.22 -9.71 15.27
CA MET A 143 4.38 -10.47 14.80
C MET A 143 5.13 -11.06 15.97
N GLN A 144 5.59 -12.30 15.80
CA GLN A 144 6.41 -12.97 16.81
C GLN A 144 7.89 -12.88 16.43
N ARG A 145 8.73 -12.49 17.39
CA ARG A 145 10.19 -12.49 17.28
C ARG A 145 10.79 -13.19 18.49
N GLY A 146 11.16 -14.45 18.31
CA GLY A 146 11.56 -15.34 19.40
C GLY A 146 10.41 -15.52 20.41
N ALA A 147 10.68 -15.26 21.68
CA ALA A 147 9.68 -15.36 22.76
C ALA A 147 8.77 -14.13 22.88
N ARG A 148 9.04 -13.04 22.14
CA ARG A 148 8.26 -11.80 22.24
C ARG A 148 7.27 -11.69 21.10
N THR A 149 6.03 -11.34 21.44
CA THR A 149 5.03 -10.90 20.48
C THR A 149 5.00 -9.38 20.47
N PHE A 150 5.05 -8.81 19.27
CA PHE A 150 4.82 -7.39 19.02
C PHE A 150 3.38 -7.24 18.55
N SER A 151 2.62 -6.40 19.23
CA SER A 151 1.25 -6.09 18.81
C SER A 151 1.28 -5.29 17.50
N ALA A 152 0.16 -5.24 16.78
CA ALA A 152 0.05 -4.37 15.61
C ALA A 152 0.26 -2.88 15.98
N SER A 153 -0.13 -2.47 17.20
CA SER A 153 0.14 -1.12 17.72
C SER A 153 1.63 -0.89 17.91
N ASP A 154 2.32 -1.83 18.56
CA ASP A 154 3.77 -1.75 18.81
C ASP A 154 4.53 -1.56 17.50
N ILE A 155 4.12 -2.29 16.45
CA ILE A 155 4.73 -2.20 15.12
C ILE A 155 4.49 -0.81 14.53
N ARG A 156 3.24 -0.33 14.52
CA ARG A 156 2.87 0.98 13.97
C ARG A 156 3.56 2.14 14.69
N GLU A 157 3.71 2.06 16.01
CA GLU A 157 4.40 3.09 16.81
C GLU A 157 5.90 3.18 16.48
N THR A 158 6.50 2.09 16.01
CA THR A 158 7.93 2.06 15.62
C THR A 158 8.16 2.35 14.14
N SER A 159 7.13 2.30 13.30
CA SER A 159 7.23 2.75 11.92
C SER A 159 7.49 4.26 11.90
N PRO A 160 8.47 4.74 11.12
CA PRO A 160 8.95 6.11 11.22
C PRO A 160 7.84 7.12 10.92
N SER A 161 7.46 7.90 11.94
CA SER A 161 6.55 9.06 11.91
C SER A 161 7.12 10.28 11.15
N GLY A 162 8.26 10.11 10.46
CA GLY A 162 8.97 11.18 9.75
C GLY A 162 8.48 11.46 8.33
N TRP A 163 7.56 10.64 7.80
CA TRP A 163 6.90 10.87 6.52
C TRP A 163 5.68 11.74 6.79
N GLY A 164 5.52 12.88 6.12
CA GLY A 164 4.44 13.84 6.38
C GLY A 164 3.09 13.15 6.55
N GLU A 165 2.68 12.94 7.81
CA GLU A 165 1.48 12.19 8.15
C GLU A 165 0.28 13.04 7.75
N ARG A 166 -0.46 12.59 6.73
CA ARG A 166 -1.77 13.15 6.40
C ARG A 166 -2.84 12.22 6.93
N ARG A 167 -3.59 12.71 7.91
CA ARG A 167 -4.85 12.09 8.33
C ARG A 167 -5.86 12.24 7.19
N THR A 168 -6.56 11.16 6.88
CA THR A 168 -7.67 11.15 5.91
C THR A 168 -8.86 12.02 6.33
N SER A 169 -8.87 12.54 7.56
CA SER A 169 -9.93 13.38 8.12
C SER A 169 -9.99 14.82 7.61
N ALA A 170 -9.23 15.16 6.57
CA ALA A 170 -9.43 16.40 5.84
C ALA A 170 -9.62 16.06 4.37
N ALA A 171 -10.87 16.20 3.90
CA ALA A 171 -11.10 16.56 2.51
C ALA A 171 -10.07 17.64 2.14
N PRO A 172 -9.33 17.54 1.02
CA PRO A 172 -8.46 18.63 0.63
C PRO A 172 -9.31 19.88 0.57
N ALA A 173 -8.95 20.89 1.37
CA ALA A 173 -9.45 22.23 1.15
C ALA A 173 -9.22 22.54 -0.33
N VAL A 174 -10.32 22.74 -1.04
CA VAL A 174 -10.33 23.26 -2.40
C VAL A 174 -9.86 24.72 -2.27
N GLU A 175 -8.56 24.93 -2.08
CA GLU A 175 -7.96 26.26 -2.04
C GLU A 175 -6.73 26.33 -2.93
N ALA A 176 -6.82 27.32 -3.84
CA ALA A 176 -5.79 27.94 -4.66
C ALA A 176 -5.32 27.23 -5.94
N LEU A 177 -6.14 27.37 -6.99
CA LEU A 177 -5.72 28.07 -8.22
C LEU A 177 -6.76 29.14 -8.57
#